data_AF-A0A8J5JR29-F1
#
_entry.id   AF-A0A8J5JR29-F1
#
_cell.length_a   1.000
_cell.length_b   1.000
_cell.length_c   1.000
_cell.angle_alpha   90.00
_cell.angle_beta   90.00
_cell.angle_gamma   90.00
#
_symmetry.space_group_name_H-M   'P 1'
#
loop_
_entity.id
_entity.type
_entity.pdbx_description
1 polymer ?
#
loop_
_entity_poly.entity_id
_entity_poly.type
_entity_poly.pdbx_seq_one_letter_code
_entity_poly.pdbx_strand_id
1 'polypeptide(L)'
;YLEVVRDSLATVSEDCNTQIKEAHRELDMLLLHQIGWRTITTEFRLCTPLDARIADDVSNMFSLLAENIEDVVQYNKDNRAFEGVKGTNITIDTICGIMMNEDEEPIDRYADVNSMILDVYGKPCLEHTYHAMIEELQATSWENNESVGGRAWMYQTCTEYGFYQSSDSENQPFGDKFPIEFFIKQCEDIYGPKFNLSLLEAGVKRTNTIFGGRDLKVTRVVFPNGSIDPWHALGITSDISNDATAIYINGTAHCANEYPDSPDDPSQLTAAREEVYQLITQWLNEE
;
A
#
# COMPACT_ATOMS: atom_id res chain seq x y z
N TYR A 1 -0.35 -3.45 8.18
CA TYR A 1 -0.16 -3.32 6.73
C TYR A 1 1.24 -3.77 6.33
N LEU A 2 2.29 -3.01 6.62
CA LEU A 2 3.67 -3.35 6.21
C LEU A 2 4.22 -4.71 6.70
N GLU A 3 3.79 -5.19 7.87
CA GLU A 3 4.15 -6.54 8.31
C GLU A 3 3.60 -7.63 7.37
N VAL A 4 2.39 -7.43 6.83
CA VAL A 4 1.84 -8.33 5.82
C VAL A 4 2.58 -8.18 4.50
N VAL A 5 3.00 -6.96 4.12
CA VAL A 5 3.85 -6.76 2.94
C VAL A 5 5.13 -7.58 3.05
N ARG A 6 5.80 -7.55 4.21
CA ARG A 6 6.94 -8.43 4.50
C ARG A 6 6.58 -9.91 4.33
N ASP A 7 5.47 -10.36 4.94
CA ASP A 7 5.07 -11.77 4.89
C ASP A 7 4.75 -12.23 3.46
N SER A 8 4.13 -11.36 2.67
CA SER A 8 3.85 -11.60 1.25
C SER A 8 5.13 -11.76 0.44
N LEU A 9 6.13 -10.89 0.63
CA LEU A 9 7.44 -11.02 -0.02
C LEU A 9 8.17 -12.31 0.41
N ALA A 10 8.04 -12.69 1.68
CA ALA A 10 8.63 -13.93 2.23
C ALA A 10 8.06 -15.20 1.59
N THR A 11 6.86 -15.14 0.97
CA THR A 11 6.31 -16.28 0.21
C THR A 11 7.14 -16.62 -1.04
N VAL A 12 7.91 -15.65 -1.57
CA VAL A 12 8.91 -15.89 -2.61
C VAL A 12 10.23 -16.30 -1.98
N SER A 13 10.76 -15.48 -1.08
CA SER A 13 12.00 -15.75 -0.34
C SER A 13 12.16 -14.74 0.82
N GLU A 14 12.56 -15.22 1.99
CA GLU A 14 12.95 -14.36 3.12
C GLU A 14 14.14 -13.44 2.80
N ASP A 15 14.99 -13.86 1.87
CA ASP A 15 16.14 -13.06 1.47
C ASP A 15 15.70 -11.76 0.77
N CYS A 16 14.57 -11.76 0.07
CA CYS A 16 13.99 -10.55 -0.54
C CYS A 16 13.78 -9.43 0.49
N ASN A 17 13.19 -9.77 1.65
CA ASN A 17 13.04 -8.83 2.77
C ASN A 17 14.39 -8.37 3.33
N THR A 18 15.36 -9.28 3.38
CA THR A 18 16.72 -8.96 3.85
C THR A 18 17.39 -7.93 2.93
N GLN A 19 17.30 -8.11 1.62
CA GLN A 19 17.88 -7.18 0.64
C GLN A 19 17.19 -5.81 0.66
N ILE A 20 15.86 -5.75 0.79
CA ILE A 20 15.13 -4.48 0.95
C ILE A 20 15.58 -3.74 2.21
N LYS A 21 15.77 -4.47 3.32
CA LYS A 21 16.26 -3.90 4.58
C LYS A 21 17.68 -3.36 4.46
N GLU A 22 18.57 -4.08 3.78
CA GLU A 22 19.94 -3.61 3.52
C GLU A 22 19.95 -2.37 2.63
N ALA A 23 19.11 -2.30 1.59
CA ALA A 23 18.96 -1.10 0.76
C ALA A 23 18.51 0.13 1.57
N HIS A 24 17.57 -0.03 2.50
CA HIS A 24 17.16 1.06 3.39
C HIS A 24 18.27 1.48 4.36
N ARG A 25 19.07 0.53 4.85
CA ARG A 25 20.26 0.82 5.68
C ARG A 25 21.30 1.63 4.90
N GLU A 26 21.47 1.35 3.61
CA GLU A 26 22.33 2.10 2.70
C GLU A 26 21.79 3.50 2.41
N LEU A 27 20.49 3.65 2.16
CA LEU A 27 19.83 4.95 2.06
C LEU A 27 20.10 5.82 3.30
N ASP A 28 19.90 5.27 4.50
CA ASP A 28 20.16 5.98 5.76
C ASP A 28 21.61 6.47 5.87
N MET A 29 22.59 5.65 5.45
CA MET A 29 24.00 6.05 5.43
C MET A 29 24.28 7.17 4.42
N LEU A 30 23.66 7.12 3.24
CA LEU A 30 23.79 8.15 2.20
C LEU A 30 23.19 9.50 2.63
N LEU A 31 22.14 9.49 3.46
CA LEU A 31 21.54 10.71 4.00
C LEU A 31 22.48 11.51 4.92
N LEU A 32 23.55 10.91 5.45
CA LEU A 32 24.48 11.58 6.38
C LEU A 32 25.33 12.68 5.73
N HIS A 33 25.50 12.65 4.40
CA HIS A 33 26.43 13.53 3.69
C HIS A 33 25.88 14.00 2.34
N GLN A 34 26.24 15.23 1.95
CA GLN A 34 25.79 15.83 0.68
C GLN A 34 26.18 15.04 -0.58
N ILE A 35 27.27 14.26 -0.52
CA ILE A 35 27.65 13.37 -1.62
C ILE A 35 26.61 12.26 -1.78
N GLY A 36 26.17 11.67 -0.67
CA GLY A 36 25.13 10.64 -0.70
C GLY A 36 23.79 11.18 -1.17
N TRP A 37 23.44 12.44 -0.85
CA TRP A 37 22.21 13.06 -1.40
C TRP A 37 22.23 13.13 -2.93
N ARG A 38 23.40 13.43 -3.53
CA ARG A 38 23.57 13.44 -4.98
C ARG A 38 23.49 12.03 -5.58
N THR A 39 24.02 11.03 -4.88
CA THR A 39 23.88 9.63 -5.24
C THR A 39 22.40 9.26 -5.28
N ILE A 40 21.67 9.47 -4.17
CA ILE A 40 20.22 9.17 -4.10
C ILE A 40 19.45 9.92 -5.20
N THR A 41 19.73 11.21 -5.40
CA THR A 41 19.09 12.02 -6.46
C THR A 41 19.24 11.37 -7.83
N THR A 42 20.44 10.88 -8.14
CA THR A 42 20.75 10.30 -9.45
C THR A 42 20.16 8.90 -9.58
N GLU A 43 20.47 8.00 -8.64
CA GLU A 43 20.07 6.59 -8.72
C GLU A 43 18.55 6.43 -8.70
N PHE A 44 17.86 7.11 -7.77
CA PHE A 44 16.40 7.06 -7.67
C PHE A 44 15.68 8.01 -8.63
N ARG A 45 16.41 8.66 -9.56
CA ARG A 45 15.86 9.54 -10.59
C ARG A 45 14.92 10.60 -10.01
N LEU A 46 15.34 11.28 -8.95
CA LEU A 46 14.50 12.29 -8.28
C LEU A 46 14.30 13.52 -9.18
N CYS A 47 13.12 14.13 -9.14
CA CYS A 47 12.81 15.30 -9.99
C CYS A 47 13.63 16.55 -9.62
N THR A 48 14.01 16.67 -8.35
CA THR A 48 14.83 17.76 -7.83
C THR A 48 15.97 17.20 -6.96
N PRO A 49 17.07 17.96 -6.75
CA PRO A 49 18.14 17.52 -5.86
C PRO A 49 17.66 17.34 -4.43
N LEU A 50 17.95 16.17 -3.84
CA LEU A 50 17.61 15.87 -2.45
C LEU A 50 18.37 16.79 -1.48
N ASP A 51 17.65 17.32 -0.50
CA ASP A 51 18.20 18.01 0.66
C ASP A 51 17.73 17.33 1.96
N ALA A 52 18.54 16.42 2.50
CA ALA A 52 18.15 15.63 3.68
C ALA A 52 18.01 16.45 4.97
N ARG A 53 18.24 17.78 4.93
CA ARG A 53 17.89 18.68 6.04
C ARG A 53 16.39 18.97 6.10
N ILE A 54 15.68 18.74 5.00
CA ILE A 54 14.22 18.87 4.92
C ILE A 54 13.64 17.50 5.27
N ALA A 55 13.35 17.30 6.55
CA ALA A 55 12.89 16.00 7.07
C ALA A 55 11.65 15.49 6.34
N ASP A 56 10.70 16.37 6.02
CA ASP A 56 9.47 16.00 5.32
C ASP A 56 9.75 15.45 3.91
N ASP A 57 10.73 15.98 3.17
CA ASP A 57 11.11 15.47 1.85
C ASP A 57 11.75 14.08 1.95
N VAL A 58 12.52 13.84 3.02
CA VAL A 58 13.09 12.51 3.32
C VAL A 58 11.98 11.51 3.64
N SER A 59 11.05 11.87 4.53
CA SER A 59 9.91 11.02 4.89
C SER A 59 9.04 10.71 3.67
N ASN A 60 8.75 11.72 2.84
CA ASN A 60 7.97 11.54 1.63
C ASN A 60 8.67 10.64 0.61
N MET A 61 9.98 10.84 0.40
CA MET A 61 10.77 9.97 -0.48
C MET A 61 10.73 8.51 -0.01
N PHE A 62 10.99 8.25 1.28
CA PHE A 62 10.97 6.87 1.80
C PHE A 62 9.59 6.24 1.69
N SER A 63 8.53 7.01 1.97
CA SER A 63 7.14 6.54 1.82
C SER A 63 6.84 6.15 0.37
N LEU A 64 7.20 6.98 -0.61
CA LEU A 64 6.98 6.70 -2.04
C LEU A 64 7.76 5.48 -2.53
N LEU A 65 9.00 5.31 -2.04
CA LEU A 65 9.81 4.14 -2.41
C LEU A 65 9.26 2.84 -1.80
N ALA A 66 8.67 2.90 -0.60
CA ALA A 66 7.96 1.77 0.00
C ALA A 66 6.66 1.48 -0.77
N GLU A 67 5.89 2.51 -1.10
CA GLU A 67 4.63 2.43 -1.84
C GLU A 67 4.77 1.68 -3.17
N ASN A 68 5.88 1.88 -3.90
CA ASN A 68 6.19 1.11 -5.12
C ASN A 68 6.11 -0.42 -4.92
N ILE A 69 6.55 -0.92 -3.75
CA ILE A 69 6.53 -2.35 -3.41
C ILE A 69 5.19 -2.73 -2.79
N GLU A 70 4.63 -1.87 -1.93
CA GLU A 70 3.32 -2.07 -1.31
C GLU A 70 2.22 -2.26 -2.36
N ASP A 71 2.20 -1.43 -3.41
CA ASP A 71 1.24 -1.50 -4.50
C ASP A 71 1.35 -2.81 -5.30
N VAL A 72 2.58 -3.27 -5.55
CA VAL A 72 2.81 -4.54 -6.25
C VAL A 72 2.31 -5.71 -5.40
N VAL A 73 2.49 -5.64 -4.08
CA VAL A 73 2.00 -6.67 -3.16
C VAL A 73 0.48 -6.64 -3.06
N GLN A 74 -0.11 -5.45 -2.89
CA GLN A 74 -1.55 -5.26 -2.79
C GLN A 74 -2.26 -5.82 -4.03
N TYR A 75 -1.71 -5.62 -5.22
CA TYR A 75 -2.32 -6.09 -6.47
C TYR A 75 -1.60 -7.26 -7.14
N ASN A 76 -0.94 -8.09 -6.33
CA ASN A 76 -0.08 -9.15 -6.82
C ASN A 76 -0.87 -10.22 -7.60
N LYS A 77 -0.52 -10.40 -8.89
CA LYS A 77 -1.11 -11.41 -9.80
C LYS A 77 -2.62 -11.28 -10.00
N ASP A 78 -3.18 -10.12 -9.69
CA ASP A 78 -4.60 -9.87 -9.88
C ASP A 78 -4.96 -9.74 -11.36
N ASN A 79 -6.12 -10.28 -11.74
CA ASN A 79 -6.62 -10.25 -13.12
C ASN A 79 -7.25 -8.90 -13.48
N ARG A 80 -6.51 -7.80 -13.33
CA ARG A 80 -6.98 -6.41 -13.53
C ARG A 80 -6.58 -5.80 -14.87
N ALA A 81 -5.91 -6.56 -15.75
CA ALA A 81 -5.45 -6.06 -17.05
C ALA A 81 -6.60 -5.60 -17.97
N PHE A 82 -7.79 -6.18 -17.81
CA PHE A 82 -8.98 -5.81 -18.59
C PHE A 82 -9.45 -4.37 -18.34
N GLU A 83 -9.06 -3.77 -17.21
CA GLU A 83 -9.38 -2.38 -16.84
C GLU A 83 -8.43 -1.35 -17.48
N GLY A 84 -7.43 -1.82 -18.24
CA GLY A 84 -6.39 -0.96 -18.82
C GLY A 84 -5.32 -0.53 -17.82
N VAL A 85 -5.27 -1.16 -16.64
CA VAL A 85 -4.23 -0.95 -15.64
C VAL A 85 -2.86 -1.33 -16.20
N LYS A 86 -1.86 -0.48 -15.97
CA LYS A 86 -0.47 -0.73 -16.39
C LYS A 86 0.27 -1.52 -15.32
N GLY A 87 1.35 -2.20 -15.70
CA GLY A 87 2.23 -2.91 -14.76
C GLY A 87 1.62 -4.17 -14.13
N THR A 88 0.52 -4.72 -14.68
CA THR A 88 -0.09 -5.95 -14.17
C THR A 88 0.80 -7.19 -14.27
N ASN A 89 1.85 -7.12 -15.08
CA ASN A 89 2.88 -8.14 -15.22
C ASN A 89 4.00 -8.03 -14.16
N ILE A 90 4.02 -6.96 -13.36
CA ILE A 90 4.98 -6.79 -12.27
C ILE A 90 4.36 -7.40 -11.03
N THR A 91 5.01 -8.43 -10.49
CA THR A 91 4.56 -9.19 -9.33
C THR A 91 5.60 -9.15 -8.22
N ILE A 92 5.26 -9.70 -7.06
CA ILE A 92 6.25 -9.90 -5.98
C ILE A 92 7.45 -10.74 -6.44
N ASP A 93 7.27 -11.65 -7.42
CA ASP A 93 8.37 -12.41 -8.01
C ASP A 93 9.31 -11.50 -8.81
N THR A 94 8.76 -10.49 -9.51
CA THR A 94 9.56 -9.49 -10.23
C THR A 94 10.38 -8.64 -9.27
N ILE A 95 9.74 -8.11 -8.22
CA ILE A 95 10.42 -7.31 -7.19
C ILE A 95 11.53 -8.12 -6.53
N CYS A 96 11.22 -9.32 -6.05
CA CYS A 96 12.21 -10.15 -5.38
C CYS A 96 13.30 -10.64 -6.33
N GLY A 97 13.01 -10.86 -7.62
CA GLY A 97 14.00 -11.16 -8.63
C GLY A 97 15.04 -10.03 -8.81
N ILE A 98 14.59 -8.77 -8.80
CA ILE A 98 15.49 -7.60 -8.83
C ILE A 98 16.25 -7.48 -7.52
N MET A 99 15.53 -7.50 -6.39
CA MET A 99 16.13 -7.27 -5.07
C MET A 99 17.12 -8.37 -4.66
N MET A 100 17.05 -9.58 -5.21
CA MET A 100 17.99 -10.68 -4.91
C MET A 100 19.07 -10.86 -6.00
N ASN A 101 19.23 -9.92 -6.93
CA ASN A 101 20.31 -9.96 -7.92
C ASN A 101 21.69 -9.71 -7.28
N GLU A 102 22.49 -10.76 -7.09
CA GLU A 102 23.80 -10.67 -6.44
C GLU A 102 24.88 -9.91 -7.25
N ASP A 103 24.61 -9.59 -8.52
CA ASP A 103 25.56 -8.87 -9.40
C ASP A 103 25.60 -7.35 -9.11
N GLU A 104 24.67 -6.82 -8.31
CA GLU A 104 24.49 -5.39 -8.01
C GLU A 104 24.42 -5.13 -6.50
N GLU A 105 24.74 -3.91 -6.05
CA GLU A 105 24.61 -3.55 -4.64
C GLU A 105 23.12 -3.39 -4.24
N PRO A 106 22.74 -3.61 -2.96
CA PRO A 106 21.35 -3.53 -2.53
C PRO A 106 20.65 -2.20 -2.88
N ILE A 107 21.36 -1.07 -2.75
CA ILE A 107 20.84 0.26 -3.11
C ILE A 107 20.52 0.38 -4.60
N ASP A 108 21.36 -0.17 -5.48
CA ASP A 108 21.20 -0.09 -6.93
C ASP A 108 19.98 -0.90 -7.37
N ARG A 109 19.82 -2.11 -6.82
CA ARG A 109 18.63 -2.95 -7.04
C ARG A 109 17.34 -2.24 -6.62
N TYR A 110 17.37 -1.49 -5.52
CA TYR A 110 16.19 -0.76 -5.07
C TYR A 110 15.89 0.45 -5.97
N ALA A 111 16.92 1.14 -6.45
CA ALA A 111 16.81 2.18 -7.46
C ALA A 111 16.24 1.64 -8.79
N ASP A 112 16.60 0.40 -9.17
CA ASP A 112 16.05 -0.28 -10.34
C ASP A 112 14.57 -0.61 -10.21
N VAL A 113 14.12 -1.04 -9.02
CA VAL A 113 12.68 -1.20 -8.73
C VAL A 113 11.95 0.12 -8.96
N ASN A 114 12.44 1.22 -8.41
CA ASN A 114 11.84 2.54 -8.61
C ASN A 114 11.87 2.97 -10.09
N SER A 115 13.00 2.79 -10.77
CA SER A 115 13.13 3.10 -12.21
C SER A 115 12.15 2.31 -13.08
N MET A 116 11.98 1.01 -12.80
CA MET A 116 11.01 0.16 -13.49
C MET A 116 9.59 0.69 -13.32
N ILE A 117 9.19 1.05 -12.09
CA ILE A 117 7.85 1.58 -11.81
C ILE A 117 7.64 2.93 -12.50
N LEU A 118 8.62 3.84 -12.44
CA LEU A 118 8.57 5.12 -13.17
C LEU A 118 8.37 4.91 -14.68
N ASP A 119 9.11 3.97 -15.28
CA ASP A 119 9.04 3.68 -16.70
C ASP A 119 7.67 3.10 -17.11
N VAL A 120 7.08 2.23 -16.28
CA VAL A 120 5.73 1.66 -16.48
C VAL A 120 4.67 2.75 -16.54
N TYR A 121 4.75 3.72 -15.62
CA TYR A 121 3.80 4.83 -15.57
C TYR A 121 4.17 5.99 -16.50
N GLY A 122 5.32 5.93 -17.17
CA GLY A 122 5.81 6.98 -18.07
C GLY A 122 6.19 8.26 -17.34
N LYS A 123 6.60 8.15 -16.07
CA LYS A 123 7.04 9.29 -15.24
C LYS A 123 8.55 9.48 -15.44
N PRO A 124 9.03 10.68 -15.77
CA PRO A 124 10.44 10.91 -16.08
C PRO A 124 11.33 10.92 -14.82
N CYS A 125 10.75 11.09 -13.64
CA CYS A 125 11.45 11.20 -12.36
C CYS A 125 10.46 10.97 -11.21
N LEU A 126 10.98 10.72 -10.00
CA LEU A 126 10.23 10.64 -8.76
C LEU A 126 10.09 12.03 -8.12
N GLU A 127 8.87 12.57 -8.04
CA GLU A 127 8.57 13.83 -7.35
C GLU A 127 8.49 13.58 -5.84
N HIS A 128 9.65 13.62 -5.19
CA HIS A 128 9.79 13.27 -3.78
C HIS A 128 9.51 14.44 -2.82
N THR A 129 9.34 15.67 -3.31
CA THR A 129 9.21 16.81 -2.41
C THR A 129 7.85 16.79 -1.71
N TYR A 130 7.85 16.94 -0.39
CA TYR A 130 6.63 16.98 0.42
C TYR A 130 5.73 18.12 -0.01
N HIS A 131 6.32 19.27 -0.34
CA HIS A 131 5.57 20.42 -0.79
C HIS A 131 4.74 20.14 -2.05
N ALA A 132 5.31 19.47 -3.06
CA ALA A 132 4.58 19.13 -4.28
C ALA A 132 3.39 18.20 -3.99
N MET A 133 3.59 17.18 -3.14
CA MET A 133 2.51 16.28 -2.69
C MET A 133 1.38 17.07 -2.00
N ILE A 134 1.71 18.01 -1.11
CA ILE A 134 0.71 18.84 -0.43
C ILE A 134 -0.04 19.74 -1.42
N GLU A 135 0.66 20.37 -2.36
CA GLU A 135 0.00 21.19 -3.39
C GLU A 135 -0.98 20.37 -4.23
N GLU A 136 -0.60 19.14 -4.60
CA GLU A 136 -1.46 18.20 -5.32
C GLU A 136 -2.72 17.85 -4.52
N LEU A 137 -2.57 17.48 -3.24
CA LEU A 137 -3.70 17.11 -2.37
C LEU A 137 -4.53 18.31 -1.90
N GLN A 138 -3.99 19.53 -1.96
CA GLN A 138 -4.74 20.76 -1.73
C GLN A 138 -5.56 21.20 -2.94
N ALA A 139 -5.22 20.75 -4.15
CA ALA A 139 -5.90 21.14 -5.37
C ALA A 139 -7.40 20.79 -5.32
N THR A 140 -8.25 21.79 -5.57
CA THR A 140 -9.73 21.62 -5.60
C THR A 140 -10.31 21.77 -7.00
N SER A 141 -9.47 21.95 -8.03
CA SER A 141 -9.90 22.07 -9.41
C SER A 141 -10.23 20.71 -9.99
N TRP A 142 -11.42 20.57 -10.58
CA TRP A 142 -11.83 19.38 -11.32
C TRP A 142 -11.01 19.13 -12.59
N GLU A 143 -10.29 20.15 -13.08
CA GLU A 143 -9.45 20.05 -14.28
C GLU A 143 -8.10 19.35 -14.00
N ASN A 144 -7.71 19.24 -12.73
CA ASN A 144 -6.53 18.48 -12.31
C ASN A 144 -6.91 17.01 -12.16
N ASN A 145 -6.77 16.26 -13.26
CA ASN A 145 -7.15 14.84 -13.38
C ASN A 145 -6.45 13.91 -12.35
N GLU A 146 -5.36 14.35 -11.74
CA GLU A 146 -4.62 13.57 -10.72
C GLU A 146 -5.32 13.60 -9.33
N SER A 147 -6.27 14.53 -9.11
CA SER A 147 -7.04 14.64 -7.86
C SER A 147 -8.33 13.80 -7.81
N VAL A 148 -8.60 12.96 -8.81
CA VAL A 148 -9.86 12.20 -8.91
C VAL A 148 -9.92 11.12 -7.82
N GLY A 149 -10.47 11.50 -6.67
CA GLY A 149 -10.67 10.63 -5.51
C GLY A 149 -9.60 10.77 -4.44
N GLY A 150 -8.32 10.95 -4.79
CA GLY A 150 -7.20 11.00 -3.82
C GLY A 150 -7.40 12.01 -2.68
N ARG A 151 -7.78 13.25 -3.00
CA ARG A 151 -8.09 14.26 -1.99
C ARG A 151 -9.33 13.92 -1.14
N ALA A 152 -10.33 13.25 -1.70
CA ALA A 152 -11.51 12.85 -0.93
C ALA A 152 -11.20 11.66 -0.01
N TRP A 153 -10.40 10.70 -0.51
CA TRP A 153 -9.91 9.56 0.25
C TRP A 153 -9.05 10.02 1.42
N MET A 154 -8.06 10.88 1.17
CA MET A 154 -7.21 11.43 2.22
C MET A 154 -8.04 12.18 3.29
N TYR A 155 -9.13 12.86 2.91
CA TYR A 155 -10.02 13.50 3.87
C TYR A 155 -10.67 12.47 4.81
N GLN A 156 -11.15 11.34 4.27
CA GLN A 156 -11.73 10.28 5.10
C GLN A 156 -10.67 9.61 5.96
N THR A 157 -9.48 9.36 5.43
CA THR A 157 -8.34 8.84 6.20
C THR A 157 -8.00 9.76 7.38
N CYS A 158 -7.94 11.07 7.15
CA CYS A 158 -7.64 12.09 8.16
C CYS A 158 -8.75 12.35 9.18
N THR A 159 -10.00 11.92 8.92
CA THR A 159 -11.16 12.26 9.76
C THR A 159 -11.95 11.07 10.29
N GLU A 160 -11.74 9.87 9.76
CA GLU A 160 -12.58 8.71 10.06
C GLU A 160 -11.80 7.41 10.27
N TYR A 161 -10.74 7.14 9.48
CA TYR A 161 -10.15 5.79 9.39
C TYR A 161 -8.74 5.67 9.97
N GLY A 162 -7.85 6.64 9.69
CA GLY A 162 -6.43 6.53 10.07
C GLY A 162 -5.71 5.38 9.36
N PHE A 163 -6.10 5.07 8.12
CA PHE A 163 -5.54 4.01 7.28
C PHE A 163 -4.18 4.40 6.66
N TYR A 164 -3.21 4.71 7.52
CA TYR A 164 -1.84 5.04 7.10
C TYR A 164 -0.98 3.77 7.01
N GLN A 165 -0.18 3.66 5.94
CA GLN A 165 0.82 2.61 5.75
C GLN A 165 2.14 3.04 6.42
N SER A 166 2.11 3.24 7.74
CA SER A 166 3.22 3.85 8.45
C SER A 166 4.35 2.87 8.80
N SER A 167 5.56 3.41 8.94
CA SER A 167 6.78 2.65 9.21
C SER A 167 7.03 2.34 10.69
N ASP A 168 6.04 2.53 11.57
CA ASP A 168 6.19 2.43 13.03
C ASP A 168 6.55 1.02 13.54
N SER A 169 6.22 -0.02 12.76
CA SER A 169 6.57 -1.40 13.15
C SER A 169 8.04 -1.72 12.84
N GLU A 170 8.74 -2.34 13.78
CA GLU A 170 10.10 -2.89 13.56
C GLU A 170 10.09 -4.20 12.74
N ASN A 171 8.91 -4.77 12.52
CA ASN A 171 8.70 -6.06 11.89
C ASN A 171 8.50 -5.95 10.36
N GLN A 172 9.13 -4.98 9.70
CA GLN A 172 9.05 -4.75 8.26
C GLN A 172 10.39 -4.19 7.71
N PRO A 173 10.68 -4.29 6.40
CA PRO A 173 12.03 -4.01 5.86
C PRO A 173 12.27 -2.57 5.36
N PHE A 174 11.29 -1.66 5.44
CA PHE A 174 11.28 -0.32 4.84
C PHE A 174 11.82 0.82 5.73
N GLY A 175 12.52 0.49 6.83
CA GLY A 175 13.08 1.49 7.76
C GLY A 175 12.01 2.18 8.61
N ASP A 176 12.30 3.41 9.08
CA ASP A 176 11.51 4.12 10.10
C ASP A 176 11.19 5.59 9.76
N LYS A 177 11.35 5.99 8.50
CA LYS A 177 11.37 7.41 8.09
C LYS A 177 10.00 8.03 7.83
N PHE A 178 8.92 7.26 7.83
CA PHE A 178 7.56 7.74 7.57
C PHE A 178 6.59 7.21 8.65
N PRO A 179 6.78 7.62 9.91
CA PRO A 179 5.94 7.17 11.03
C PRO A 179 4.56 7.83 10.98
N ILE A 180 3.65 7.41 11.86
CA ILE A 180 2.27 7.93 11.89
C ILE A 180 2.22 9.47 11.98
N GLU A 181 3.16 10.10 12.68
CA GLU A 181 3.22 11.56 12.83
C GLU A 181 3.40 12.29 11.50
N PHE A 182 4.11 11.68 10.54
CA PHE A 182 4.27 12.23 9.20
C PHE A 182 2.91 12.36 8.50
N PHE A 183 2.06 11.34 8.61
CA PHE A 183 0.73 11.36 8.01
C PHE A 183 -0.25 12.29 8.74
N ILE A 184 -0.17 12.41 10.07
CA ILE A 184 -0.95 13.42 10.81
C ILE A 184 -0.57 14.83 10.35
N LYS A 185 0.73 15.09 10.14
CA LYS A 185 1.21 16.37 9.62
C LYS A 185 0.66 16.64 8.21
N GLN A 186 0.62 15.64 7.33
CA GLN A 186 -0.02 15.77 6.01
C GLN A 186 -1.48 16.22 6.13
N CYS A 187 -2.25 15.60 7.02
CA CYS A 187 -3.64 15.99 7.25
C CYS A 187 -3.79 17.46 7.66
N GLU A 188 -2.95 17.92 8.59
CA GLU A 188 -2.94 19.31 9.03
C GLU A 188 -2.55 20.28 7.90
N ASP A 189 -1.57 19.91 7.09
CA ASP A 189 -1.09 20.75 5.99
C ASP A 189 -2.07 20.79 4.81
N ILE A 190 -2.77 19.70 4.51
CA ILE A 190 -3.75 19.64 3.41
C ILE A 190 -5.05 20.36 3.74
N TYR A 191 -5.61 20.13 4.94
CA TYR A 191 -6.96 20.58 5.29
C TYR A 191 -6.99 21.65 6.39
N GLY A 192 -5.86 21.95 7.01
CA GLY A 192 -5.69 22.95 8.04
C GLY A 192 -5.55 22.36 9.47
N PRO A 193 -5.19 23.20 10.46
CA PRO A 193 -4.72 22.77 11.79
C PRO A 193 -5.77 22.06 12.66
N LYS A 194 -7.03 22.00 12.21
CA LYS A 194 -8.08 21.24 12.87
C LYS A 194 -7.97 19.74 12.58
N PHE A 195 -7.32 19.36 11.49
CA PHE A 195 -7.15 17.97 11.04
C PHE A 195 -5.94 17.31 11.70
N ASN A 196 -5.89 17.43 13.02
CA ASN A 196 -4.81 16.93 13.88
C ASN A 196 -5.16 15.57 14.50
N LEU A 197 -4.23 15.00 15.27
CA LEU A 197 -4.39 13.71 15.93
C LEU A 197 -5.67 13.62 16.77
N SER A 198 -6.05 14.69 17.49
CA SER A 198 -7.27 14.67 18.32
C SER A 198 -8.54 14.56 17.50
N LEU A 199 -8.61 15.20 16.33
CA LEU A 199 -9.73 15.03 15.41
C LEU A 199 -9.77 13.59 14.89
N LEU A 200 -8.62 13.07 14.46
CA LEU A 200 -8.51 11.72 13.92
C LEU A 200 -8.93 10.67 14.94
N GLU A 201 -8.39 10.70 16.17
CA GLU A 201 -8.73 9.73 17.21
C GLU A 201 -10.24 9.76 17.55
N ALA A 202 -10.83 10.95 17.61
CA ALA A 202 -12.27 11.10 17.80
C ALA A 202 -13.06 10.53 16.61
N GLY A 203 -12.57 10.73 15.39
CA GLY A 203 -13.07 10.18 14.15
C GLY A 203 -13.07 8.65 14.14
N VAL A 204 -11.91 8.04 14.35
CA VAL A 204 -11.72 6.58 14.44
C VAL A 204 -12.63 5.98 15.51
N LYS A 205 -12.70 6.61 16.69
CA LYS A 205 -13.62 6.17 17.75
C LYS A 205 -15.08 6.25 17.30
N ARG A 206 -15.48 7.33 16.63
CA ARG A 206 -16.85 7.49 16.09
C ARG A 206 -17.16 6.40 15.07
N THR A 207 -16.28 6.19 14.09
CA THR A 207 -16.41 5.16 13.05
C THR A 207 -16.58 3.78 13.67
N ASN A 208 -15.69 3.38 14.58
CA ASN A 208 -15.77 2.10 15.28
C ASN A 208 -17.02 1.97 16.16
N THR A 209 -17.53 3.06 16.73
CA THR A 209 -18.78 3.05 17.51
C THR A 209 -20.01 2.85 16.62
N ILE A 210 -20.03 3.49 15.44
CA ILE A 210 -21.14 3.39 14.49
C ILE A 210 -21.19 2.01 13.83
N PHE A 211 -20.03 1.50 13.40
CA PHE A 211 -19.94 0.29 12.59
C PHE A 211 -19.57 -0.97 13.37
N GLY A 212 -19.16 -0.87 14.64
CA GLY A 212 -18.86 -2.03 15.52
C GLY A 212 -17.39 -2.45 15.56
N GLY A 213 -16.52 -1.88 14.74
CA GLY A 213 -15.08 -2.21 14.74
C GLY A 213 -14.83 -3.70 14.51
N ARG A 214 -14.16 -4.39 15.45
CA ARG A 214 -13.97 -5.85 15.39
C ARG A 214 -15.14 -6.67 15.96
N ASP A 215 -16.08 -6.05 16.68
CA ASP A 215 -17.29 -6.71 17.21
C ASP A 215 -18.50 -6.40 16.30
N LEU A 216 -18.36 -6.75 15.03
CA LEU A 216 -19.39 -6.53 14.01
C LEU A 216 -20.62 -7.39 14.30
N LYS A 217 -21.81 -6.76 14.25
CA LYS A 217 -23.10 -7.45 14.36
C LYS A 217 -23.85 -7.33 13.06
N VAL A 218 -23.55 -8.26 12.15
CA VAL A 218 -24.09 -8.30 10.79
C VAL A 218 -24.68 -9.67 10.47
N THR A 219 -25.55 -9.67 9.48
CA THR A 219 -26.23 -10.85 8.91
C THR A 219 -26.18 -10.69 7.40
N ARG A 220 -26.09 -11.79 6.68
CA ARG A 220 -26.00 -11.84 5.22
C ARG A 220 -24.80 -11.07 4.68
N VAL A 221 -23.63 -11.29 5.27
CA VAL A 221 -22.37 -10.69 4.83
C VAL A 221 -21.32 -11.78 4.62
N VAL A 222 -20.57 -11.68 3.54
CA VAL A 222 -19.41 -12.52 3.26
C VAL A 222 -18.15 -11.64 3.23
N PHE A 223 -17.08 -12.09 3.89
CA PHE A 223 -15.80 -11.37 4.01
C PHE A 223 -14.68 -12.12 3.28
N PRO A 224 -14.60 -12.02 1.94
CA PRO A 224 -13.48 -12.58 1.19
C PRO A 224 -12.21 -11.77 1.46
N ASN A 225 -11.12 -12.43 1.80
CA ASN A 225 -9.81 -11.81 2.00
C ASN A 225 -8.72 -12.67 1.38
N GLY A 226 -7.81 -12.05 0.62
CA GLY A 226 -6.63 -12.69 0.07
C GLY A 226 -5.48 -12.72 1.07
N SER A 227 -4.73 -13.81 1.14
CA SER A 227 -3.60 -13.92 2.09
C SER A 227 -2.41 -13.01 1.75
N ILE A 228 -2.30 -12.55 0.49
CA ILE A 228 -1.24 -11.66 0.03
C ILE A 228 -1.61 -10.19 0.20
N ASP A 229 -2.92 -9.89 0.22
CA ASP A 229 -3.45 -8.54 0.39
C ASP A 229 -3.11 -7.96 1.77
N PRO A 230 -2.30 -6.90 1.88
CA PRO A 230 -1.95 -6.34 3.18
C PRO A 230 -3.12 -5.78 3.99
N TRP A 231 -4.26 -5.49 3.34
CA TRP A 231 -5.48 -5.02 3.99
C TRP A 231 -6.21 -6.10 4.80
N HIS A 232 -5.96 -7.40 4.54
CA HIS A 232 -6.65 -8.47 5.28
C HIS A 232 -6.41 -8.39 6.80
N ALA A 233 -5.29 -7.80 7.23
CA ALA A 233 -4.99 -7.61 8.66
C ALA A 233 -6.01 -6.70 9.39
N LEU A 234 -6.67 -5.80 8.64
CA LEU A 234 -7.76 -4.95 9.14
C LEU A 234 -9.15 -5.54 8.87
N GLY A 235 -9.23 -6.63 8.10
CA GLY A 235 -10.46 -7.33 7.76
C GLY A 235 -10.90 -8.38 8.78
N ILE A 236 -11.92 -9.13 8.39
CA ILE A 236 -12.48 -10.27 9.13
C ILE A 236 -12.05 -11.55 8.40
N THR A 237 -11.18 -12.34 9.03
CA THR A 237 -10.58 -13.55 8.44
C THR A 237 -11.08 -14.84 9.09
N SER A 238 -12.07 -14.75 9.97
CA SER A 238 -12.76 -15.88 10.60
C SER A 238 -14.23 -15.56 10.74
N ASP A 239 -15.08 -16.58 10.61
CA ASP A 239 -16.54 -16.43 10.73
C ASP A 239 -16.93 -15.71 12.03
N ILE A 240 -17.84 -14.75 11.89
CA ILE A 240 -18.47 -14.06 13.04
C ILE A 240 -19.70 -14.84 13.49
N SER A 241 -20.45 -15.39 12.53
CA SER A 241 -21.63 -16.21 12.76
C SER A 241 -21.92 -17.09 11.54
N ASN A 242 -22.89 -18.01 11.64
CA ASN A 242 -23.31 -18.84 10.51
C ASN A 242 -23.88 -18.05 9.31
N ASP A 243 -24.24 -16.77 9.51
CA ASP A 243 -24.77 -15.88 8.47
C ASP A 243 -23.83 -14.68 8.22
N ALA A 244 -22.58 -14.79 8.68
CA ALA A 244 -21.52 -13.80 8.52
C ALA A 244 -20.18 -14.52 8.36
N THR A 245 -19.95 -15.05 7.15
CA THR A 245 -18.86 -15.97 6.80
C THR A 245 -17.61 -15.21 6.34
N ALA A 246 -16.43 -15.66 6.74
CA ALA A 246 -15.16 -15.19 6.23
C ALA A 246 -14.54 -16.23 5.29
N ILE A 247 -14.10 -15.80 4.11
CA ILE A 247 -13.46 -16.67 3.13
C ILE A 247 -12.02 -16.19 2.98
N TYR A 248 -11.07 -16.94 3.55
CA TYR A 248 -9.65 -16.62 3.48
C TYR A 248 -8.99 -17.40 2.34
N ILE A 249 -8.57 -16.68 1.29
CA ILE A 249 -8.10 -17.24 0.02
C ILE A 249 -6.57 -17.16 -0.02
N ASN A 250 -5.90 -18.31 0.08
CA ASN A 250 -4.45 -18.35 0.07
C ASN A 250 -3.88 -18.05 -1.33
N GLY A 251 -2.91 -17.15 -1.37
CA GLY A 251 -2.15 -16.81 -2.58
C GLY A 251 -2.79 -15.74 -3.47
N THR A 252 -3.93 -15.17 -3.09
CA THR A 252 -4.56 -14.07 -3.82
C THR A 252 -4.35 -12.73 -3.13
N ALA A 253 -4.41 -11.66 -3.91
CA ALA A 253 -4.21 -10.29 -3.44
C ALA A 253 -5.56 -9.54 -3.36
N HIS A 254 -5.53 -8.22 -3.51
CA HIS A 254 -6.61 -7.33 -3.13
C HIS A 254 -7.86 -7.52 -3.98
N CYS A 255 -8.95 -7.96 -3.33
CA CYS A 255 -10.25 -8.17 -3.97
C CYS A 255 -10.21 -9.11 -5.20
N ALA A 256 -9.29 -10.08 -5.23
CA ALA A 256 -9.11 -10.97 -6.38
C ALA A 256 -10.40 -11.70 -6.82
N ASN A 257 -11.31 -11.95 -5.89
CA ASN A 257 -12.60 -12.60 -6.13
C ASN A 257 -13.55 -11.76 -7.01
N GLU A 258 -13.37 -10.44 -7.08
CA GLU A 258 -14.22 -9.52 -7.85
C GLU A 258 -13.76 -9.37 -9.32
N TYR A 259 -12.55 -9.81 -9.65
CA TYR A 259 -12.08 -9.79 -11.04
C TYR A 259 -12.72 -10.91 -11.88
N PRO A 260 -12.80 -10.75 -13.22
CA PRO A 260 -13.27 -11.79 -14.12
C PRO A 260 -12.47 -13.08 -13.97
N ASP A 261 -13.14 -14.21 -14.19
CA ASP A 261 -12.50 -15.52 -14.17
C ASP A 261 -11.35 -15.61 -15.17
N SER A 262 -10.27 -16.27 -14.74
CA SER A 262 -9.08 -16.56 -15.53
C SER A 262 -8.77 -18.07 -15.48
N PRO A 263 -8.25 -18.66 -16.57
CA PRO A 263 -7.77 -20.05 -16.53
C PRO A 263 -6.59 -20.26 -15.56
N ASP A 264 -5.90 -19.18 -15.17
CA ASP A 264 -4.77 -19.21 -14.24
C ASP A 264 -5.18 -18.99 -12.77
N ASP A 265 -6.49 -18.85 -12.48
CA ASP A 265 -6.98 -18.63 -11.12
C ASP A 265 -6.64 -19.82 -10.21
N PRO A 266 -6.16 -19.57 -8.97
CA PRO A 266 -5.98 -20.62 -7.98
C PRO A 266 -7.30 -21.34 -7.68
N SER A 267 -7.25 -22.64 -7.42
CA SER A 267 -8.46 -23.43 -7.12
C SER A 267 -9.26 -22.90 -5.91
N GLN A 268 -8.58 -22.32 -4.92
CA GLN A 268 -9.24 -21.66 -3.79
C GLN A 268 -10.01 -20.39 -4.20
N LEU A 269 -9.55 -19.64 -5.20
CA LEU A 269 -10.24 -18.46 -5.71
C LEU A 269 -11.54 -18.86 -6.43
N THR A 270 -11.48 -19.89 -7.28
CA THR A 270 -12.68 -20.44 -7.93
C THR A 270 -13.68 -20.97 -6.90
N ALA A 271 -13.21 -21.70 -5.88
CA ALA A 271 -14.07 -22.20 -4.80
C ALA A 271 -14.70 -21.06 -3.99
N ALA A 272 -13.95 -20.00 -3.71
CA ALA A 272 -14.45 -18.82 -3.01
C ALA A 272 -15.57 -18.12 -3.79
N ARG A 273 -15.40 -17.92 -5.11
CA ARG A 273 -16.44 -17.33 -5.96
C ARG A 273 -17.72 -18.19 -5.98
N GLU A 274 -17.58 -19.51 -6.04
CA GLU A 274 -18.71 -20.44 -5.98
C GLU A 274 -19.42 -20.38 -4.61
N GLU A 275 -18.68 -20.32 -3.50
CA GLU A 275 -19.24 -20.18 -2.16
C GLU A 275 -20.01 -18.85 -2.00
N VAL A 276 -19.42 -17.73 -2.46
CA VAL A 276 -20.10 -16.43 -2.49
C VAL A 276 -21.39 -16.50 -3.32
N TYR A 277 -21.34 -17.12 -4.50
CA TYR A 277 -22.52 -17.31 -5.36
C TYR A 277 -23.62 -18.12 -4.66
N GLN A 278 -23.26 -19.19 -3.95
CA GLN A 278 -24.19 -20.02 -3.19
C GLN A 278 -24.83 -19.26 -2.03
N LEU A 279 -24.04 -18.49 -1.26
CA LEU A 279 -24.53 -17.65 -0.16
C LEU A 279 -25.53 -16.59 -0.67
N ILE A 280 -25.18 -15.87 -1.73
CA ILE A 280 -26.06 -14.87 -2.34
C ILE A 280 -27.35 -15.54 -2.85
N THR A 281 -27.23 -16.69 -3.52
CA THR A 281 -28.39 -17.45 -4.01
C THR A 281 -29.29 -17.90 -2.85
N GLN A 282 -28.71 -18.35 -1.74
CA GLN A 282 -29.47 -18.70 -0.55
C GLN A 282 -30.23 -17.48 -0.02
N TRP A 283 -29.57 -16.36 0.21
CA TRP A 283 -30.21 -15.15 0.73
C TRP A 283 -31.31 -14.59 -0.16
N LEU A 284 -31.20 -14.75 -1.49
CA LEU A 284 -32.24 -14.37 -2.45
C LEU A 284 -33.47 -15.29 -2.40
N ASN A 285 -33.31 -16.53 -1.93
CA ASN A 285 -34.39 -17.52 -1.80
C ASN A 285 -34.97 -17.62 -0.37
N GLU A 286 -34.39 -16.91 0.59
CA GLU A 286 -34.92 -16.79 1.95
C GLU A 286 -36.09 -15.78 1.98
N GLU A 287 -37.31 -16.30 2.16
CA GLU A 287 -38.54 -15.49 2.40
C GLU A 287 -38.53 -14.76 3.76
#